data_AF-A0A8B3ZYL8-F1
#
_entry.id   AF-A0A8B3ZYL8-F1
#
_cell.length_a   1.000
_cell.length_b   1.000
_cell.length_c   1.000
_cell.angle_alpha   90.00
_cell.angle_beta   90.00
_cell.angle_gamma   90.00
#
_symmetry.space_group_name_H-M   'P 1'
#
loop_
_entity.id
_entity.type
_entity.pdbx_description
1 polymer ?
#
loop_
_entity_poly.entity_id
_entity_poly.type
_entity_poly.pdbx_seq_one_letter_code
_entity_poly.pdbx_strand_id
1 'polypeptide(L)'
;MSYSDIVATIAMIVSITAVPASGYFSYRYAIKGEKRKEFNAISDIIRQKLREQLRLIENGVFPGGGNVSISQREIDTFIDISSTKNKKHLSELWSEYQRSLQNSIDVSDPLKDPDFHSPSIIQSAIEKILPYCQRQ
;
A
#
# COMPACT_ATOMS: atom_id res chain seq x y z
N MET A 1 35.66 -34.95 -34.66
CA MET A 1 35.19 -34.18 -33.48
C MET A 1 35.16 -35.16 -32.32
N SER A 2 36.00 -34.97 -31.31
CA SER A 2 36.07 -35.86 -30.14
C SER A 2 34.86 -35.64 -29.24
N TYR A 3 34.48 -36.65 -28.45
CA TYR A 3 33.44 -36.52 -27.42
C TYR A 3 33.75 -35.34 -26.47
N SER A 4 35.04 -35.12 -26.19
CA SER A 4 35.52 -33.99 -25.40
C SER A 4 35.23 -32.63 -26.05
N ASP A 5 35.34 -32.51 -27.37
CA ASP A 5 35.09 -31.24 -28.08
C ASP A 5 33.61 -30.88 -28.05
N ILE A 6 32.74 -31.88 -28.15
CA ILE A 6 31.28 -31.71 -28.08
C ILE A 6 30.88 -31.22 -26.68
N VAL A 7 31.39 -31.87 -25.63
CA VAL A 7 31.13 -31.47 -24.24
C VAL A 7 31.68 -30.08 -23.96
N ALA A 8 32.89 -29.76 -24.42
CA ALA A 8 33.48 -28.43 -24.26
C ALA A 8 32.67 -27.33 -24.96
N THR A 9 32.16 -27.61 -26.17
CA THR A 9 31.32 -26.68 -26.92
C THR A 9 29.99 -26.43 -26.20
N ILE A 10 29.35 -27.49 -25.68
CA ILE A 10 28.13 -27.37 -24.87
C ILE A 10 28.41 -26.56 -23.59
N ALA A 11 29.50 -26.85 -22.89
CA ALA A 11 29.90 -26.12 -21.68
C ALA A 11 30.14 -24.64 -21.96
N MET A 12 30.74 -24.29 -23.10
CA MET A 12 30.93 -22.91 -23.53
C MET A 12 29.59 -22.21 -23.77
N ILE A 13 28.66 -22.87 -24.48
CA ILE A 13 27.31 -22.31 -24.73
C ILE A 13 26.55 -22.10 -23.42
N VAL A 14 26.56 -23.08 -22.51
CA VAL A 14 25.93 -22.97 -21.18
C VAL A 14 26.57 -21.85 -20.37
N SER A 15 27.91 -21.72 -20.41
CA SER A 15 28.61 -20.65 -19.69
C SER A 15 28.26 -19.26 -20.21
N ILE A 16 28.06 -19.08 -21.52
CA ILE A 16 27.71 -17.79 -22.12
C ILE A 16 26.23 -17.46 -21.95
N THR A 17 25.35 -18.46 -21.82
CA THR A 17 23.90 -18.26 -21.78
C THR A 17 23.33 -18.39 -20.37
N ALA A 18 23.57 -19.52 -19.71
CA ALA A 18 22.97 -19.84 -18.42
C ALA A 18 23.57 -19.01 -17.29
N VAL A 19 24.88 -18.73 -17.29
CA VAL A 19 25.50 -17.94 -16.23
C VAL A 19 25.00 -16.50 -16.24
N PRO A 20 25.01 -15.75 -17.36
CA PRO A 20 24.43 -14.40 -17.41
C PRO A 20 22.93 -14.39 -17.15
N ALA A 21 22.18 -15.39 -17.67
CA ALA A 21 20.76 -15.50 -17.40
C ALA A 21 20.48 -15.67 -15.90
N SER A 22 21.20 -16.57 -15.22
CA SER A 22 21.04 -16.81 -13.79
C SER A 22 21.35 -15.57 -12.96
N GLY A 23 22.41 -14.83 -13.32
CA GLY A 23 22.75 -13.56 -12.68
C GLY A 23 21.66 -12.51 -12.88
N TYR A 24 21.18 -12.35 -14.11
CA TYR A 24 20.11 -11.40 -14.44
C TYR A 24 18.81 -11.73 -13.71
N PHE A 25 18.37 -12.98 -13.72
CA PHE A 25 17.15 -13.40 -13.03
C PHE A 25 17.28 -13.20 -11.52
N SER A 26 18.40 -13.63 -10.92
CA SER A 26 18.63 -13.46 -9.48
C SER A 26 18.58 -12.00 -9.06
N TYR A 27 19.25 -11.11 -9.80
CA TYR A 27 19.22 -9.67 -9.55
C TYR A 27 17.82 -9.08 -9.71
N ARG A 28 17.11 -9.46 -10.77
CA ARG A 28 15.75 -8.98 -11.04
C ARG A 28 14.77 -9.41 -9.95
N TYR A 29 14.86 -10.64 -9.46
CA TYR A 29 14.02 -11.13 -8.36
C TYR A 29 14.38 -10.45 -7.02
N ALA A 30 15.66 -10.20 -6.75
CA ALA A 30 16.10 -9.48 -5.56
C ALA A 30 15.51 -8.06 -5.51
N ILE A 31 15.62 -7.28 -6.60
CA ILE A 31 15.03 -5.94 -6.67
C ILE A 31 13.51 -5.98 -6.50
N LYS A 32 12.85 -6.94 -7.15
CA LYS A 32 11.40 -7.08 -7.04
C LYS A 32 10.98 -7.40 -5.59
N GLY A 33 11.79 -8.19 -4.89
CA GLY A 33 11.61 -8.50 -3.48
C GLY A 33 11.74 -7.27 -2.59
N GLU A 34 12.79 -6.47 -2.77
CA GLU A 34 13.00 -5.22 -2.00
C GLU A 34 11.83 -4.25 -2.18
N LYS A 35 11.39 -3.99 -3.43
CA LYS A 35 10.23 -3.13 -3.69
C LYS A 35 8.94 -3.62 -3.02
N ARG A 36 8.74 -4.94 -2.95
CA ARG A 36 7.59 -5.53 -2.24
C ARG A 36 7.69 -5.34 -0.74
N LYS A 37 8.89 -5.46 -0.16
CA LYS A 37 9.11 -5.20 1.27
C LYS A 37 8.84 -3.73 1.61
N GLU A 38 9.34 -2.80 0.81
CA GLU A 38 9.07 -1.36 0.98
C GLU A 38 7.57 -1.06 0.91
N PHE A 39 6.87 -1.62 -0.09
CA PHE A 39 5.43 -1.50 -0.22
C PHE A 39 4.71 -2.06 1.02
N ASN A 40 5.07 -3.27 1.44
CA ASN A 40 4.44 -3.94 2.59
C ASN A 40 4.70 -3.18 3.90
N ALA A 41 5.90 -2.61 4.09
CA ALA A 41 6.24 -1.87 5.30
C ALA A 41 5.35 -0.62 5.48
N ILE A 42 5.06 0.10 4.39
CA ILE A 42 4.23 1.31 4.45
C ILE A 42 2.73 0.95 4.42
N SER A 43 2.34 -0.04 3.63
CA SER A 43 0.93 -0.47 3.53
C SER A 43 0.42 -1.07 4.83
N ASP A 44 1.25 -1.81 5.57
CA ASP A 44 0.86 -2.39 6.86
C ASP A 44 0.56 -1.31 7.91
N ILE A 45 1.34 -0.22 7.93
CA ILE A 45 1.10 0.92 8.84
C ILE A 45 -0.25 1.58 8.54
N ILE A 46 -0.50 1.90 7.28
CA ILE A 46 -1.76 2.55 6.85
C ILE A 46 -2.94 1.61 7.11
N ARG A 47 -2.79 0.32 6.79
CA ARG A 47 -3.82 -0.68 7.05
C ARG A 47 -4.15 -0.80 8.53
N GLN A 48 -3.15 -0.77 9.40
CA GLN A 48 -3.36 -0.82 10.85
C GLN A 48 -4.16 0.41 11.30
N LYS A 49 -3.75 1.61 10.88
CA LYS A 49 -4.48 2.84 11.19
C LYS A 49 -5.93 2.79 10.70
N LEU A 50 -6.17 2.42 9.44
CA LEU A 50 -7.52 2.29 8.88
C LEU A 50 -8.40 1.28 9.65
N ARG A 51 -7.82 0.16 10.10
CA ARG A 51 -8.54 -0.84 10.92
C ARG A 51 -8.85 -0.32 12.33
N GLU A 52 -7.94 0.42 12.93
CA GLU A 52 -8.17 1.07 14.21
C GLU A 52 -9.25 2.15 14.08
N GLN A 53 -9.29 2.91 12.99
CA GLN A 53 -10.39 3.85 12.72
C GLN A 53 -11.73 3.14 12.60
N LEU A 54 -11.80 2.00 11.90
CA LEU A 54 -13.03 1.19 11.85
C LEU A 54 -13.50 0.76 13.25
N ARG A 55 -12.58 0.31 14.10
CA ARG A 55 -12.91 -0.05 15.50
C ARG A 55 -13.40 1.14 16.31
N LEU A 56 -12.85 2.33 16.09
CA LEU A 56 -13.32 3.55 16.76
C LEU A 56 -14.74 3.91 16.30
N ILE A 57 -15.00 3.82 14.99
CA ILE A 57 -16.33 4.04 14.42
C ILE A 57 -17.36 3.05 14.99
N GLU A 58 -17.01 1.77 15.12
CA GLU A 58 -17.86 0.74 15.76
C GLU A 58 -18.19 1.07 17.22
N ASN A 59 -17.25 1.70 17.94
CA ASN A 59 -17.44 2.15 19.32
C ASN A 59 -18.14 3.53 19.42
N GLY A 60 -18.57 4.12 18.30
CA GLY A 60 -19.19 5.45 18.26
C GLY A 60 -18.22 6.61 18.50
N VAL A 61 -16.91 6.37 18.40
CA VAL A 61 -15.86 7.37 18.62
C VAL A 61 -15.36 7.91 17.28
N PHE A 62 -15.21 9.24 17.19
CA PHE A 62 -14.71 9.90 15.99
C PHE A 62 -13.24 9.52 15.70
N PRO A 63 -12.90 9.03 14.50
CA PRO A 63 -11.57 8.51 14.19
C PRO A 63 -10.50 9.57 13.82
N GLY A 64 -10.77 10.87 13.97
CA GLY A 64 -9.86 11.93 13.51
C GLY A 64 -8.75 12.35 14.48
N GLY A 65 -8.69 11.78 15.69
CA GLY A 65 -7.74 12.18 16.73
C GLY A 65 -6.59 11.18 16.98
N GLY A 66 -5.42 11.69 17.33
CA GLY A 66 -4.31 10.91 17.91
C GLY A 66 -3.52 10.03 16.93
N ASN A 67 -2.97 8.92 17.43
CA ASN A 67 -2.05 8.03 16.70
C ASN A 67 -2.70 7.28 15.51
N VAL A 68 -4.03 7.33 15.42
CA VAL A 68 -4.83 6.68 14.39
C VAL A 68 -5.04 7.60 13.17
N SER A 69 -4.67 8.88 13.29
CA SER A 69 -4.69 9.81 12.18
C SER A 69 -3.60 9.47 11.17
N ILE A 70 -3.96 9.55 9.89
CA ILE A 70 -3.05 9.34 8.78
C ILE A 70 -2.65 10.71 8.24
N SER A 71 -1.36 10.99 8.27
CA SER A 71 -0.83 12.25 7.74
C SER A 71 -0.88 12.26 6.21
N GLN A 72 -1.06 13.45 5.62
CA GLN A 72 -0.96 13.61 4.17
C GLN A 72 0.36 13.05 3.61
N ARG A 73 1.48 13.25 4.34
CA ARG A 73 2.80 12.73 3.95
C ARG A 73 2.84 11.20 3.88
N GLU A 74 2.17 10.51 4.80
CA GLU A 74 2.14 9.04 4.84
C GLU A 74 1.38 8.50 3.62
N ILE A 75 0.30 9.17 3.23
CA ILE A 75 -0.50 8.79 2.06
C ILE A 75 0.20 9.13 0.76
N ASP A 76 0.83 10.30 0.66
CA ASP A 76 1.61 10.66 -0.52
C ASP A 76 2.71 9.61 -0.76
N THR A 77 3.40 9.19 0.31
CA THR A 77 4.41 8.12 0.25
C THR A 77 3.78 6.80 -0.21
N PHE A 78 2.60 6.44 0.31
CA PHE A 78 1.90 5.22 -0.10
C PHE A 78 1.42 5.23 -1.55
N ILE A 79 0.94 6.37 -2.03
CA ILE A 79 0.59 6.56 -3.45
C ILE A 79 1.85 6.45 -4.30
N ASP A 80 2.99 6.97 -3.85
CA ASP A 80 4.23 6.97 -4.62
C ASP A 80 4.83 5.58 -4.84
N ILE A 81 4.81 4.75 -3.79
CA ILE A 81 5.26 3.35 -3.86
C ILE A 81 4.23 2.42 -4.52
N SER A 82 2.97 2.86 -4.63
CA SER A 82 1.90 2.09 -5.25
C SER A 82 2.09 1.95 -6.77
N SER A 83 1.43 0.93 -7.35
CA SER A 83 1.48 0.72 -8.79
C SER A 83 0.96 1.95 -9.55
N THR A 84 1.61 2.31 -10.65
CA THR A 84 1.23 3.47 -11.49
C THR A 84 -0.24 3.44 -11.94
N LYS A 85 -0.79 2.24 -12.13
CA LYS A 85 -2.21 2.03 -12.46
C LYS A 85 -3.15 2.44 -11.32
N ASN A 86 -2.73 2.24 -10.08
CA ASN A 86 -3.56 2.48 -8.90
C ASN A 86 -3.38 3.89 -8.34
N LYS A 87 -2.32 4.62 -8.68
CA LYS A 87 -2.02 5.95 -8.11
C LYS A 87 -3.19 6.93 -8.21
N LYS A 88 -3.75 7.06 -9.42
CA LYS A 88 -4.86 8.00 -9.68
C LYS A 88 -6.10 7.61 -8.87
N HIS A 89 -6.44 6.32 -8.88
CA HIS A 89 -7.62 5.82 -8.18
C HIS A 89 -7.47 5.90 -6.66
N LEU A 90 -6.28 5.61 -6.12
CA LEU A 90 -5.98 5.78 -4.69
C LEU A 90 -6.07 7.23 -4.24
N SER A 91 -5.59 8.17 -5.06
CA SER A 91 -5.72 9.60 -4.79
C SER A 91 -7.19 10.06 -4.76
N GLU A 92 -8.01 9.55 -5.67
CA GLU A 92 -9.46 9.80 -5.70
C GLU A 92 -10.16 9.23 -4.45
N LEU A 93 -9.90 7.97 -4.11
CA LEU A 93 -10.46 7.32 -2.91
C LEU A 93 -10.03 8.02 -1.61
N TRP A 94 -8.78 8.46 -1.53
CA TRP A 94 -8.29 9.22 -0.38
C TRP A 94 -9.00 10.56 -0.24
N SER A 95 -9.21 11.26 -1.35
CA SER A 95 -9.94 12.53 -1.38
C SER A 95 -11.41 12.33 -0.95
N GLU A 96 -12.04 11.24 -1.38
CA GLU A 96 -13.40 10.85 -0.95
C GLU A 96 -13.44 10.63 0.56
N TYR A 97 -12.49 9.85 1.10
CA TYR A 97 -12.36 9.61 2.54
C TYR A 97 -12.16 10.91 3.33
N GLN A 98 -11.26 11.80 2.90
CA GLN A 98 -11.03 13.09 3.58
C GLN A 98 -12.28 13.97 3.59
N ARG A 99 -13.03 14.01 2.49
CA ARG A 99 -14.31 14.74 2.44
C ARG A 99 -15.34 14.12 3.37
N SER A 100 -15.44 12.79 3.42
CA SER A 100 -16.33 12.09 4.36
C SER A 100 -15.96 12.37 5.82
N LEU A 101 -14.67 12.46 6.13
CA LEU A 101 -14.18 12.78 7.47
C LEU A 101 -14.43 14.25 7.84
N GLN A 102 -14.34 15.19 6.90
CA GLN A 102 -14.67 16.60 7.14
C GLN A 102 -16.18 16.82 7.29
N ASN A 103 -16.99 16.16 6.46
CA ASN A 103 -18.45 16.29 6.46
C ASN A 103 -19.13 15.59 7.66
N SER A 104 -18.41 14.76 8.41
CA SER A 104 -18.92 14.04 9.58
C SER A 104 -18.67 14.78 10.91
N ILE A 105 -18.01 15.93 10.86
CA ILE A 105 -17.81 16.82 12.00
C ILE A 105 -18.77 18.00 11.83
N ASP A 106 -19.71 18.16 12.76
CA ASP A 106 -20.46 19.41 12.87
C ASP A 106 -19.64 20.38 13.74
N VAL A 107 -18.99 21.37 13.10
CA VAL A 107 -18.11 22.36 13.77
C VAL A 107 -18.93 23.50 14.40
N SER A 108 -20.25 23.35 14.45
CA SER A 108 -21.18 24.43 14.79
C SER A 108 -21.17 24.82 16.27
N ASP A 109 -20.56 24.05 17.18
CA ASP A 109 -20.50 24.40 18.60
C ASP A 109 -19.14 24.06 19.27
N PRO A 110 -18.29 25.05 19.60
CA PRO A 110 -16.96 24.84 20.19
C PRO A 110 -16.98 24.36 21.67
N LEU A 111 -18.16 24.22 22.28
CA LEU A 111 -18.35 23.73 23.65
C LEU A 111 -18.96 22.33 23.73
N LYS A 112 -19.40 21.77 22.61
CA LYS A 112 -20.01 20.44 22.52
C LYS A 112 -19.03 19.50 21.84
N ASP A 113 -18.86 18.29 22.35
CA ASP A 113 -18.12 17.26 21.61
C ASP A 113 -18.78 17.14 20.22
N PRO A 114 -18.00 17.18 19.12
CA PRO A 114 -18.56 17.16 17.77
C PRO A 114 -19.43 15.92 17.63
N ASP A 115 -20.72 16.12 17.41
CA ASP A 115 -21.66 15.02 17.25
C ASP A 115 -21.25 14.23 15.99
N PHE A 116 -20.85 12.98 16.21
CA PHE A 116 -20.35 12.11 15.14
C PHE A 116 -21.52 11.66 14.27
N HIS A 117 -21.72 12.36 13.15
CA HIS A 117 -22.80 12.05 12.22
C HIS A 117 -22.26 11.26 11.02
N SER A 118 -22.98 10.19 10.66
CA SER A 118 -22.71 9.34 9.48
C SER A 118 -21.49 8.40 9.54
N PRO A 119 -21.39 7.52 10.57
CA PRO A 119 -20.34 6.48 10.66
C PRO A 119 -20.26 5.57 9.43
N SER A 120 -21.40 5.27 8.82
CA SER A 120 -21.52 4.36 7.67
C SER A 120 -20.81 4.88 6.40
N ILE A 121 -20.75 6.19 6.20
CA ILE A 121 -20.11 6.79 5.03
C ILE A 121 -18.58 6.67 5.13
N ILE A 122 -18.03 6.94 6.31
CA ILE A 122 -16.58 6.79 6.57
C ILE A 122 -16.19 5.32 6.51
N GLN A 123 -16.99 4.44 7.11
CA GLN A 123 -16.77 3.00 7.04
C GLN A 123 -16.68 2.52 5.59
N SER A 124 -17.64 2.91 4.74
CA SER A 124 -17.63 2.54 3.31
C SER A 124 -16.39 3.07 2.60
N ALA A 125 -15.97 4.31 2.88
CA ALA A 125 -14.75 4.88 2.28
C ALA A 125 -13.49 4.12 2.70
N ILE A 126 -13.38 3.73 3.99
CA ILE A 126 -12.26 2.93 4.49
C ILE A 126 -12.26 1.53 3.84
N GLU A 127 -13.41 0.89 3.72
CA GLU A 127 -13.57 -0.42 3.09
C GLU A 127 -13.14 -0.42 1.61
N LYS A 128 -13.32 0.69 0.89
CA LYS A 128 -12.82 0.85 -0.49
C LYS A 128 -11.28 0.96 -0.56
N ILE A 129 -10.63 1.53 0.45
CA ILE A 129 -9.17 1.74 0.48
C ILE A 129 -8.42 0.47 0.96
N LEU A 130 -9.02 -0.30 1.88
CA LEU A 130 -8.40 -1.50 2.48
C LEU A 130 -7.85 -2.53 1.48
N PRO A 131 -8.51 -2.86 0.35
CA PRO A 131 -7.99 -3.77 -0.66
C PRO A 131 -6.64 -3.34 -1.24
N TYR A 132 -6.41 -2.03 -1.36
CA TYR A 132 -5.16 -1.49 -1.90
C TYR A 132 -4.00 -1.57 -0.90
N CYS A 133 -4.30 -1.73 0.39
CA CYS A 133 -3.30 -1.90 1.44
C CYS A 133 -2.92 -3.37 1.68
N GLN A 134 -3.38 -4.31 0.83
CA GLN A 134 -3.02 -5.72 0.94
C GLN A 134 -1.58 -5.95 0.48
N ARG A 135 -0.87 -6.85 1.19
CA ARG A 135 0.51 -7.21 0.89
C ARG A 135 0.67 -7.81 -0.52
N GLN A 136 1.79 -7.51 -1.19
CA GLN A 136 2.13 -7.96 -2.56
C GLN A 136 3.34 -8.89 -2.64
#